data_AF-A0A3B1ASY9-F1
#
_entry.id   AF-A0A3B1ASY9-F1
#
_cell.length_a   1.000
_cell.length_b   1.000
_cell.length_c   1.000
_cell.angle_alpha   90.00
_cell.angle_beta   90.00
_cell.angle_gamma   90.00
#
_symmetry.space_group_name_H-M   'P 1'
#
loop_
_entity.id
_entity.type
_entity.pdbx_description
1 polymer ?
#
loop_
_entity_poly.entity_id
_entity_poly.type
_entity_poly.pdbx_seq_one_letter_code
_entity_poly.pdbx_strand_id
1 'polypeptide(L)'
;MKIQIPKTVSEWNARGEKYLPGLLGFEFTKVGLDEVIAQFRVGKQHMAWNGFLHAGSVVTLADTCCGYGTLNSIPADADGFTTLDLSSNFIGTAREGLVICTATAIHRGRTTQVWDATVE
;
A
#
# COMPACT_ATOMS: atom_id res chain seq x y z
N MET A 1 21.13 3.87 6.51
CA MET A 1 21.33 2.63 5.71
C MET A 1 20.73 2.92 4.36
N LYS A 2 21.50 2.95 3.25
CA LYS A 2 20.92 3.27 1.94
C LYS A 2 19.95 2.16 1.54
N ILE A 3 18.66 2.46 1.53
CA ILE A 3 17.63 1.50 1.12
C ILE A 3 17.80 1.24 -0.37
N GLN A 4 18.04 -0.01 -0.75
CA GLN A 4 18.01 -0.40 -2.16
C GLN A 4 16.55 -0.50 -2.61
N ILE A 5 16.15 0.41 -3.49
CA ILE A 5 14.80 0.48 -4.03
C ILE A 5 14.59 -0.68 -5.04
N PRO A 6 13.57 -1.52 -4.86
CA PRO A 6 13.20 -2.54 -5.84
C PRO A 6 12.84 -1.95 -7.21
N LYS A 7 13.23 -2.61 -8.29
CA LYS A 7 13.03 -2.14 -9.68
C LYS A 7 11.89 -2.84 -10.41
N THR A 8 11.50 -4.02 -9.96
CA THR A 8 10.41 -4.80 -10.59
C THR A 8 9.32 -5.11 -9.58
N VAL A 9 8.10 -5.35 -10.07
CA VAL A 9 6.96 -5.74 -9.24
C VAL A 9 7.26 -7.02 -8.44
N SER A 10 7.97 -7.98 -9.05
CA SER A 10 8.40 -9.20 -8.36
C SER A 10 9.33 -8.90 -7.18
N GLU A 11 10.29 -7.98 -7.35
CA GLU A 11 11.18 -7.58 -6.25
C GLU A 11 10.43 -6.85 -5.13
N TRP A 12 9.42 -6.03 -5.47
CA TRP A 12 8.55 -5.38 -4.49
C TRP A 12 7.75 -6.40 -3.66
N ASN A 13 7.11 -7.36 -4.33
CA ASN A 13 6.40 -8.45 -3.65
C ASN A 13 7.35 -9.29 -2.77
N ALA A 14 8.53 -9.67 -3.28
CA ALA A 14 9.52 -10.42 -2.52
C ALA A 14 10.04 -9.65 -1.29
N ARG A 15 10.17 -8.32 -1.39
CA ARG A 15 10.60 -7.47 -0.28
C ARG A 15 9.59 -7.46 0.87
N GLY A 16 8.29 -7.48 0.54
CA GLY A 16 7.19 -7.46 1.51
C GLY A 16 6.75 -8.83 2.04
N GLU A 17 7.18 -9.93 1.42
CA GLU A 17 6.69 -11.30 1.67
C GLU A 17 6.69 -11.71 3.15
N LYS A 18 7.77 -11.40 3.88
CA LYS A 18 7.92 -11.77 5.31
C LYS A 18 7.43 -10.71 6.29
N TYR A 19 6.85 -9.63 5.78
CA TYR A 19 6.39 -8.48 6.56
C TYR A 19 4.87 -8.35 6.44
N LEU A 20 4.30 -7.33 7.08
CA LEU A 20 2.85 -7.11 7.16
C LEU A 20 2.11 -7.26 5.80
N PRO A 21 2.59 -6.71 4.67
CA PRO A 21 1.91 -6.89 3.38
C PRO A 21 1.83 -8.36 2.94
N GLY A 22 2.93 -9.11 3.07
CA GLY A 22 2.95 -10.53 2.74
C GLY A 22 2.14 -11.40 3.71
N LEU A 23 2.12 -11.05 5.00
CA LEU A 23 1.27 -11.71 6.01
C LEU A 23 -0.23 -11.53 5.73
N LEU A 24 -0.60 -10.42 5.09
CA LEU A 24 -1.96 -10.14 4.61
C LEU A 24 -2.17 -10.55 3.14
N GLY A 25 -1.22 -11.24 2.52
CA GLY A 25 -1.37 -11.73 1.13
C GLY A 25 -1.62 -10.63 0.11
N PHE A 26 -1.04 -9.45 0.31
CA PHE A 26 -1.10 -8.36 -0.66
C PHE A 26 -0.21 -8.67 -1.86
N GLU A 27 -0.75 -8.47 -3.05
CA GLU A 27 -0.06 -8.65 -4.32
C GLU A 27 0.00 -7.34 -5.07
N PHE A 28 1.20 -6.80 -5.26
CA PHE A 28 1.42 -5.64 -6.12
C PHE A 28 1.37 -6.07 -7.58
N THR A 29 0.64 -5.32 -8.41
CA THR A 29 0.56 -5.51 -9.86
C THR A 29 1.25 -4.36 -10.60
N LYS A 30 1.41 -3.21 -9.95
CA LYS A 30 2.14 -2.04 -10.48
C LYS A 30 2.78 -1.26 -9.33
N VAL A 31 4.04 -0.87 -9.49
CA VAL A 31 4.70 0.12 -8.64
C VAL A 31 5.41 1.13 -9.54
N GLY A 32 4.78 2.28 -9.74
CA GLY A 32 5.27 3.37 -10.58
C GLY A 32 5.64 4.61 -9.78
N LEU A 33 6.03 5.67 -10.48
CA LEU A 33 6.33 6.96 -9.86
C LEU A 33 5.05 7.75 -9.52
N ASP A 34 4.01 7.61 -10.34
CA ASP A 34 2.75 8.36 -10.20
C ASP A 34 1.59 7.48 -9.73
N GLU A 35 1.75 6.15 -9.77
CA GLU A 35 0.67 5.21 -9.48
C GLU A 35 1.20 3.87 -8.95
N VAL A 36 0.54 3.32 -7.94
CA VAL A 36 0.77 2.00 -7.37
C VAL A 36 -0.55 1.24 -7.32
N ILE A 37 -0.54 -0.01 -7.78
CA ILE A 37 -1.72 -0.88 -7.75
C ILE A 37 -1.36 -2.17 -7.02
N ALA A 38 -2.18 -2.54 -6.05
CA ALA A 38 -2.10 -3.81 -5.34
C ALA A 38 -3.48 -4.36 -5.02
N GLN A 39 -3.54 -5.65 -4.72
CA GLN A 39 -4.79 -6.35 -4.47
C GLN A 39 -4.64 -7.44 -3.41
N PHE A 40 -5.74 -7.87 -2.82
CA PHE A 40 -5.80 -9.11 -2.04
C PHE A 40 -7.16 -9.78 -2.17
N ARG A 41 -7.19 -11.11 -2.05
CA ARG A 41 -8.44 -11.87 -1.97
C ARG A 41 -8.93 -11.91 -0.52
N VAL A 42 -10.17 -11.50 -0.29
CA VAL A 42 -10.78 -11.49 1.05
C VAL A 42 -10.75 -12.89 1.65
N GLY A 43 -10.35 -12.97 2.91
CA GLY A 43 -10.09 -14.20 3.65
C GLY A 43 -10.15 -13.90 5.14
N LYS A 44 -10.19 -14.94 5.99
CA LYS A 44 -10.44 -14.79 7.43
C LYS A 44 -9.45 -13.84 8.12
N GLN A 45 -8.20 -13.80 7.67
CA GLN A 45 -7.14 -12.91 8.17
C GLN A 45 -7.43 -11.41 7.92
N HIS A 46 -8.34 -11.09 7.00
CA HIS A 46 -8.76 -9.73 6.67
C HIS A 46 -10.04 -9.32 7.40
N MET A 47 -10.73 -10.25 8.07
CA MET A 47 -12.05 -10.02 8.62
C MET A 47 -11.99 -9.60 10.09
N ALA A 48 -12.87 -8.69 10.47
CA ALA A 48 -13.20 -8.44 11.86
C ALA A 48 -14.06 -9.60 12.42
N TRP A 49 -14.03 -9.76 13.74
CA TRP A 49 -14.74 -10.83 14.45
C TRP A 49 -16.27 -10.76 14.30
N ASN A 50 -16.81 -9.60 13.88
CA ASN A 50 -18.23 -9.37 13.63
C ASN A 50 -18.69 -9.73 12.20
N GLY A 51 -17.82 -10.34 11.38
CA GLY A 51 -18.17 -10.82 10.04
C GLY A 51 -18.07 -9.78 8.93
N PHE A 52 -17.47 -8.62 9.19
CA PHE A 52 -17.17 -7.59 8.19
C PHE A 52 -15.69 -7.53 7.88
N LEU A 53 -15.32 -6.94 6.74
CA LEU A 53 -13.93 -6.65 6.44
C LEU A 53 -13.36 -5.72 7.51
N HIS A 54 -12.19 -6.04 8.04
CA HIS A 54 -11.55 -5.20 9.03
C HIS A 54 -11.05 -3.92 8.36
N ALA A 55 -11.48 -2.76 8.87
CA ALA A 55 -11.06 -1.45 8.38
C ALA A 55 -9.53 -1.32 8.28
N GLY A 56 -8.81 -1.90 9.24
CA GLY A 56 -7.35 -1.94 9.22
C GLY A 56 -6.76 -2.72 8.04
N SER A 57 -7.44 -3.73 7.48
CA SER A 57 -6.93 -4.45 6.29
C SER A 57 -6.97 -3.55 5.05
N VAL A 58 -8.06 -2.77 4.89
CA VAL A 58 -8.20 -1.77 3.83
C VAL A 58 -7.16 -0.67 3.98
N VAL A 59 -7.05 -0.09 5.19
CA VAL A 59 -6.08 0.97 5.47
C VAL A 59 -4.64 0.48 5.29
N THR A 60 -4.33 -0.74 5.70
CA THR A 60 -2.98 -1.31 5.52
C THR A 60 -2.66 -1.47 4.04
N LEU A 61 -3.60 -1.90 3.21
CA LEU A 61 -3.40 -1.98 1.76
C LEU A 61 -3.11 -0.59 1.17
N ALA A 62 -3.95 0.41 1.52
CA ALA A 62 -3.79 1.78 1.06
C ALA A 62 -2.44 2.40 1.51
N ASP A 63 -2.11 2.31 2.80
CA ASP A 63 -0.85 2.83 3.35
C ASP A 63 0.36 2.16 2.71
N THR A 64 0.30 0.84 2.49
CA THR A 64 1.41 0.12 1.83
C THR A 64 1.59 0.60 0.39
N CYS A 65 0.51 0.79 -0.37
CA CYS A 65 0.58 1.33 -1.74
C CYS A 65 1.19 2.74 -1.77
N CYS A 66 0.69 3.65 -0.94
CA CYS A 66 1.21 5.02 -0.81
C CYS A 66 2.68 5.03 -0.36
N GLY A 67 3.03 4.17 0.58
CA GLY A 67 4.38 4.02 1.09
C GLY A 67 5.36 3.48 0.05
N TYR A 68 4.95 2.49 -0.76
CA TYR A 68 5.79 1.98 -1.85
C TYR A 68 5.97 3.01 -2.96
N GLY A 69 4.92 3.78 -3.29
CA GLY A 69 5.01 4.92 -4.21
C GLY A 69 5.96 6.00 -3.71
N THR A 70 5.88 6.33 -2.41
CA THR A 70 6.79 7.26 -1.75
C THR A 70 8.23 6.76 -1.81
N LEU A 71 8.48 5.51 -1.41
CA LEU A 71 9.81 4.90 -1.44
C LEU A 71 10.40 4.86 -2.85
N ASN A 72 9.57 4.59 -3.86
CA ASN A 72 10.01 4.56 -5.26
C ASN A 72 10.40 5.95 -5.81
N SER A 73 10.02 7.03 -5.13
CA SER A 73 10.22 8.41 -5.55
C SER A 73 11.03 9.27 -4.58
N ILE A 74 11.67 8.66 -3.56
CA ILE A 74 12.51 9.41 -2.63
C ILE A 74 13.75 10.00 -3.32
N PRO A 75 14.25 11.16 -2.86
CA PRO A 75 15.53 11.70 -3.31
C PRO A 75 16.68 10.70 -3.13
N ALA A 76 17.67 10.72 -4.04
CA ALA A 76 18.83 9.81 -3.98
C ALA A 76 19.69 9.99 -2.72
N ASP A 77 19.59 11.14 -2.06
CA ASP A 77 20.26 11.48 -0.81
C ASP A 77 19.40 11.24 0.43
N ALA A 78 18.18 10.71 0.30
CA ALA A 78 17.31 10.37 1.42
C ALA A 78 17.65 8.99 2.01
N ASP A 79 17.57 8.88 3.34
CA ASP A 79 17.78 7.62 4.07
C ASP A 79 16.53 6.73 4.14
N GLY A 80 15.34 7.28 3.88
CA GLY A 80 14.07 6.57 3.92
C GLY A 80 12.87 7.53 4.01
N PHE A 81 11.71 6.98 4.36
CA PHE A 81 10.49 7.75 4.60
C PHE A 81 9.74 7.17 5.81
N THR A 82 8.78 7.94 6.31
CA THR A 82 7.76 7.47 7.26
C THR A 82 6.44 8.16 6.94
N THR A 83 5.33 7.51 7.26
CA THR A 83 3.98 8.10 7.11
C THR A 83 3.81 9.19 8.16
N LEU A 84 3.54 10.42 7.73
CA LEU A 84 3.32 11.57 8.62
C LEU A 84 1.88 11.63 9.13
N ASP A 85 0.94 11.40 8.22
CA ASP A 85 -0.50 11.43 8.47
C ASP A 85 -1.19 10.43 7.54
N LEU A 86 -2.30 9.87 8.01
CA LEU A 86 -3.19 9.04 7.22
C LEU A 86 -4.62 9.26 7.69
N SER A 87 -5.49 9.60 6.74
CA SER A 87 -6.94 9.65 6.96
C SER A 87 -7.65 8.80 5.90
N SER A 88 -8.76 8.18 6.30
CA SER A 88 -9.54 7.29 5.44
C SER A 88 -11.02 7.42 5.75
N ASN A 89 -11.86 7.30 4.73
CA ASN A 89 -13.31 7.22 4.87
C ASN A 89 -13.82 5.90 4.28
N PHE A 90 -14.73 5.23 4.99
CA PHE A 90 -15.30 3.94 4.56
C PHE A 90 -16.70 4.16 4.00
N ILE A 91 -16.86 4.01 2.69
CA ILE A 91 -18.14 4.21 1.99
C ILE A 91 -18.92 2.90 1.85
N GLY A 92 -18.22 1.76 1.80
CA GLY A 92 -18.80 0.43 1.68
C GLY A 92 -17.89 -0.66 2.26
N THR A 93 -18.31 -1.91 2.15
CA THR A 93 -17.56 -3.07 2.64
C THR A 93 -17.69 -4.25 1.68
N ALA A 94 -16.59 -4.96 1.46
CA ALA A 94 -16.61 -6.30 0.89
C ALA A 94 -16.82 -7.35 1.99
N ARG A 95 -17.32 -8.53 1.62
CA ARG A 95 -17.34 -9.74 2.48
C ARG A 95 -16.60 -10.92 1.87
N GLU A 96 -16.39 -10.87 0.57
CA GLU A 96 -15.70 -11.87 -0.24
C GLU A 96 -15.14 -11.19 -1.49
N GLY A 97 -14.43 -11.94 -2.32
CA GLY A 97 -13.92 -11.45 -3.60
C GLY A 97 -12.52 -10.86 -3.51
N LEU A 98 -12.19 -10.03 -4.50
CA LEU A 98 -10.91 -9.37 -4.64
C LEU A 98 -11.08 -7.90 -4.25
N VAL A 99 -10.20 -7.39 -3.40
CA VAL A 99 -10.09 -5.97 -3.07
C VAL A 99 -8.88 -5.41 -3.80
N ILE A 100 -9.03 -4.28 -4.47
CA ILE A 100 -7.99 -3.62 -5.25
C ILE A 100 -7.78 -2.21 -4.69
N CYS A 101 -6.52 -1.82 -4.50
CA CYS A 101 -6.14 -0.46 -4.20
C CYS A 101 -5.42 0.14 -5.40
N THR A 102 -5.83 1.35 -5.79
CA THR A 102 -5.08 2.22 -6.70
C THR A 102 -4.68 3.48 -5.95
N ALA A 103 -3.38 3.67 -5.73
CA ALA A 103 -2.81 4.86 -5.11
C ALA A 103 -2.14 5.74 -6.17
N THR A 104 -2.43 7.03 -6.17
CA THR A 104 -1.91 8.02 -7.13
C THR A 104 -1.21 9.17 -6.43
N ALA A 105 -0.12 9.67 -7.01
CA ALA A 105 0.63 10.78 -6.44
C ALA A 105 -0.07 12.12 -6.71
N ILE A 106 -0.45 12.84 -5.65
CA ILE A 106 -1.07 14.18 -5.73
C ILE A 106 -0.01 15.27 -5.56
N HIS A 107 0.99 15.02 -4.73
CA HIS A 107 2.11 15.92 -4.50
C HIS A 107 3.38 15.12 -4.21
N ARG A 108 4.51 15.47 -4.85
CA ARG A 108 5.82 14.84 -4.62
C ARG A 108 6.89 15.89 -4.36
N GLY A 109 6.86 16.46 -3.17
CA GLY A 109 7.90 17.35 -2.68
C GLY A 109 9.15 16.56 -2.27
N ARG A 110 10.25 17.30 -2.02
CA ARG A 110 11.51 16.72 -1.56
C ARG A 110 11.40 16.10 -0.16
N THR A 111 10.61 16.72 0.73
CA THR A 111 10.49 16.33 2.15
C THR A 111 9.13 15.75 2.52
N THR A 112 8.11 15.93 1.67
CA THR A 112 6.74 15.46 1.90
C THR A 112 6.12 15.00 0.60
N GLN A 113 5.32 13.95 0.65
CA GLN A 113 4.48 13.52 -0.46
C GLN A 113 3.04 13.35 0.00
N VAL A 114 2.09 13.51 -0.92
CA VAL A 114 0.68 13.25 -0.71
C VAL A 114 0.23 12.29 -1.79
N TRP A 115 -0.38 11.19 -1.36
CA TRP A 115 -0.93 10.15 -2.21
C TRP A 115 -2.42 10.00 -1.90
N ASP A 116 -3.22 9.89 -2.96
CA ASP A 116 -4.65 9.57 -2.85
C ASP A 116 -4.86 8.11 -3.23
N ALA A 117 -5.61 7.38 -2.41
CA ALA A 117 -5.80 5.94 -2.59
C ALA A 117 -7.29 5.59 -2.58
N THR A 118 -7.74 4.98 -3.67
CA THR A 118 -9.08 4.38 -3.75
C THR A 118 -8.97 2.87 -3.57
N VAL A 119 -9.81 2.31 -2.70
CA VAL A 119 -9.90 0.87 -2.44
C VAL A 119 -11.31 0.38 -2.73
N GLU A 120 -11.44 -0.62 -3.61
CA GLU A 120 -12.70 -1.18 -4.11
C GLU A 120 -12.74 -2.70 -4.10
#